data_AF-A0A117USC9-F1
#
_entry.id   AF-A0A117USC9-F1
#
_cell.length_a   1.000
_cell.length_b   1.000
_cell.length_c   1.000
_cell.angle_alpha   90.00
_cell.angle_beta   90.00
_cell.angle_gamma   90.00
#
_symmetry.space_group_name_H-M   'P 1'
#
loop_
_entity.id
_entity.type
_entity.pdbx_description
1 polymer ?
#
loop_
_entity_poly.entity_id
_entity_poly.type
_entity_poly.pdbx_seq_one_letter_code
_entity_poly.pdbx_strand_id
1 'polypeptide(L)' 'MKESDTAIRGRVTKPRIFDEAFHFRAREGTKDRIDALRGSMRQGDFIRLLIEEALDRREADVSVTGADQAKPD' A
#
# COMPACT_ATOMS: atom_id res chain seq x y z
N MET A 1 -18.66 -28.02 10.44
CA MET A 1 -18.22 -26.60 10.30
C MET A 1 -16.80 -26.63 9.78
N LYS A 2 -16.51 -26.07 8.60
CA LYS A 2 -15.13 -26.00 8.10
C LYS A 2 -14.41 -24.92 8.89
N GLU A 3 -13.47 -25.32 9.74
CA GLU A 3 -12.62 -24.39 10.48
C GLU A 3 -11.82 -23.56 9.48
N SER A 4 -11.81 -22.24 9.68
CA SER A 4 -10.97 -21.35 8.90
C SER A 4 -9.51 -21.70 9.20
N ASP A 5 -8.75 -22.08 8.17
CA ASP A 5 -7.35 -22.52 8.19
C ASP A 5 -6.35 -21.40 8.56
N THR A 6 -6.80 -20.39 9.32
CA THR A 6 -6.06 -19.17 9.64
C THR A 6 -6.05 -18.86 11.14
N ALA A 7 -6.31 -19.86 11.98
CA ALA A 7 -6.14 -19.73 13.42
C ALA A 7 -4.75 -20.26 13.83
N ILE A 8 -3.70 -19.47 13.56
CA ILE A 8 -2.37 -19.77 14.11
C ILE A 8 -2.41 -19.48 15.62
N ARG A 9 -2.49 -20.54 16.43
CA ARG A 9 -2.46 -20.47 17.90
C ARG A 9 -1.03 -20.18 18.36
N GLY A 10 -0.70 -18.90 18.42
CA GLY A 10 0.56 -18.36 18.93
C GLY A 10 0.52 -16.86 18.74
N ARG A 11 0.93 -16.07 19.75
CA ARG A 11 1.11 -14.63 19.56
C ARG A 11 2.19 -14.43 18.50
N VAL A 12 1.80 -14.30 17.24
CA VAL A 12 2.69 -13.85 16.19
C VAL A 12 2.90 -12.36 16.41
N THR A 13 3.77 -11.99 17.35
CA THR A 13 4.40 -10.66 17.34
C THR A 13 5.35 -10.65 16.16
N LYS A 14 4.78 -10.57 14.96
CA LYS A 14 5.50 -10.28 13.73
C LYS A 14 6.30 -9.01 14.03
N PRO A 15 7.62 -8.96 13.74
CA PRO A 15 8.40 -7.74 13.95
C PRO A 15 7.65 -6.58 13.31
N ARG A 16 7.24 -5.60 14.13
CA ARG A 16 6.54 -4.39 13.67
C ARG A 16 7.58 -3.47 13.04
N ILE A 17 8.06 -3.86 11.86
CA ILE A 17 8.86 -2.99 11.00
C ILE A 17 7.98 -1.84 10.49
N PHE A 18 6.68 -2.09 10.40
CA PHE A 18 5.64 -1.12 10.08
C PHE A 18 4.65 -1.06 11.24
N ASP A 19 4.24 0.14 11.57
CA ASP A 19 3.41 0.52 12.71
C ASP A 19 2.00 0.98 12.32
N GLU A 20 1.81 1.38 11.07
CA GLU A 20 0.50 1.79 10.51
C GLU A 20 -0.21 0.67 9.74
N ALA A 21 -1.55 0.62 9.86
CA ALA A 21 -2.40 -0.36 9.18
C ALA A 21 -3.52 0.32 8.38
N PHE A 22 -3.51 0.12 7.06
CA PHE A 22 -4.53 0.65 6.15
C PHE A 22 -5.57 -0.42 5.80
N HIS A 23 -6.85 -0.02 5.88
CA HIS A 23 -7.98 -0.84 5.46
C HIS A 23 -8.77 -0.06 4.41
N PHE A 24 -8.92 -0.62 3.21
CA PHE A 24 -9.71 0.00 2.13
C PHE A 24 -10.52 -1.05 1.37
N ARG A 25 -11.57 -0.59 0.69
CA ARG A 25 -12.35 -1.41 -0.25
C ARG A 25 -11.82 -1.20 -1.66
N ALA A 26 -11.66 -2.28 -2.40
CA ALA A 26 -11.23 -2.26 -3.79
C ALA A 26 -12.31 -2.81 -4.71
N ARG A 27 -12.20 -2.51 -6.01
CA ARG A 27 -13.07 -3.09 -7.04
C ARG A 27 -12.85 -4.60 -7.14
N GLU A 28 -13.86 -5.31 -7.61
CA GLU A 28 -13.75 -6.74 -7.95
C GLU A 28 -12.57 -6.99 -8.91
N GLY A 29 -11.88 -8.13 -8.74
CA GLY A 29 -10.70 -8.50 -9.52
C GLY A 29 -9.41 -7.74 -9.17
N THR A 30 -9.44 -6.75 -8.26
CA THR A 30 -8.23 -6.00 -7.88
C THR A 30 -7.18 -6.91 -7.25
N LYS A 31 -7.59 -7.90 -6.44
CA LYS A 31 -6.67 -8.87 -5.84
C LYS A 31 -5.95 -9.71 -6.90
N ASP A 32 -6.68 -10.21 -7.89
CA ASP A 32 -6.10 -11.04 -8.95
C ASP A 32 -5.11 -10.24 -9.80
N ARG A 33 -5.44 -8.97 -10.08
CA ARG A 33 -4.51 -8.04 -10.74
C ARG A 33 -3.23 -7.84 -9.92
N ILE A 34 -3.35 -7.68 -8.61
CA ILE A 34 -2.19 -7.56 -7.71
C ILE A 34 -1.36 -8.84 -7.73
N ASP A 35 -1.99 -10.01 -7.62
CA ASP A 35 -1.30 -11.30 -7.61
C ASP A 35 -0.58 -11.57 -8.94
N ALA A 36 -1.17 -11.20 -10.07
CA ALA A 36 -0.55 -11.31 -11.38
C ALA A 36 0.66 -10.38 -11.55
N LEU A 37 0.59 -9.15 -11.02
CA LEU A 37 1.65 -8.15 -11.16
C LEU A 37 2.81 -8.32 -10.17
N ARG A 38 2.54 -8.78 -8.95
CA ARG A 38 3.56 -8.89 -7.90
C ARG A 38 4.56 -10.02 -8.12
N GLY A 39 4.23 -11.01 -8.95
CA GLY A 39 5.03 -12.21 -9.16
C GLY A 39 5.37 -12.92 -7.85
N SER A 40 6.66 -13.10 -7.57
CA SER A 40 7.15 -13.74 -6.34
C SER A 40 7.18 -12.81 -5.11
N MET A 41 6.94 -11.51 -5.28
CA MET A 41 6.97 -10.55 -4.17
C MET A 41 5.82 -10.79 -3.20
N ARG A 42 6.06 -10.60 -1.90
CA ARG A 42 5.01 -10.65 -0.88
C ARG A 42 3.97 -9.56 -1.14
N GLN A 43 2.69 -9.91 -1.10
CA GLN A 43 1.59 -8.99 -1.41
C GLN A 43 1.67 -7.67 -0.62
N GLY A 44 1.98 -7.72 0.68
CA GLY A 44 2.10 -6.52 1.51
C GLY A 44 3.26 -5.60 1.09
N ASP A 45 4.40 -6.17 0.71
CA ASP A 45 5.55 -5.40 0.25
C ASP A 45 5.28 -4.75 -1.11
N PHE A 46 4.59 -5.47 -2.00
CA PHE A 46 4.17 -4.94 -3.30
C PHE A 46 3.16 -3.80 -3.16
N ILE A 47 2.16 -3.95 -2.30
CA ILE A 47 1.16 -2.89 -2.07
C ILE A 47 1.81 -1.66 -1.45
N ARG A 48 2.76 -1.84 -0.53
CA ARG A 48 3.53 -0.73 0.04
C ARG A 48 4.27 0.03 -1.07
N LEU A 49 5.02 -0.67 -1.93
CA LEU A 49 5.72 -0.05 -3.05
C LEU A 49 4.77 0.80 -3.92
N LEU A 50 3.60 0.27 -4.28
CA LEU A 50 2.61 1.00 -5.07
C LEU A 50 2.08 2.26 -4.37
N ILE A 51 1.96 2.23 -3.03
CA ILE A 51 1.51 3.38 -2.25
C ILE A 51 2.60 4.45 -2.20
N GLU A 52 3.83 4.09 -1.83
CA GLU A 52 4.98 5.02 -1.76
C GLU A 52 5.19 5.72 -3.11
N GLU A 53 5.26 4.96 -4.21
CA GLU A 53 5.41 5.52 -5.56
C GLU A 53 4.25 6.45 -5.96
N ALA A 54 3.05 6.23 -5.43
CA ALA A 54 1.90 7.08 -5.69
C ALA A 54 1.85 8.32 -4.78
N LEU A 55 2.52 8.30 -3.64
CA LEU A 55 2.71 9.45 -2.76
C LEU A 55 3.81 10.34 -3.35
N ASP A 56 4.98 9.79 -3.64
CA ASP A 56 6.12 10.51 -4.23
C ASP A 56 5.72 11.31 -5.47
N ARG A 57 4.95 10.69 -6.37
CA ARG A 57 4.43 11.36 -7.58
C ARG A 57 3.52 12.55 -7.24
N ARG A 58 2.62 12.40 -6.28
CA ARG A 58 1.71 13.48 -5.88
C ARG A 58 2.44 14.60 -5.16
N GLU A 59 3.41 14.27 -4.33
CA GLU A 59 4.25 15.24 -3.64
C GLU A 59 5.09 16.05 -4.64
N ALA A 60 5.63 15.40 -5.67
CA ALA A 60 6.29 16.08 -6.77
C ALA A 60 5.34 17.03 -7.52
N ASP A 61 4.13 16.59 -7.85
CA ASP A 61 3.13 17.43 -8.53
C ASP A 61 2.72 18.65 -7.69
N VAL A 62 2.52 18.46 -6.38
CA VAL A 62 2.22 19.55 -5.44
C VAL A 62 3.40 20.53 -5.36
N SER A 63 4.64 20.03 -5.33
CA SER A 63 5.84 20.87 -5.28
C SER A 63 6.02 21.72 -6.53
N VAL A 64 5.65 21.19 -7.71
CA VAL A 64 5.65 21.96 -8.97
C VAL A 64 4.54 23.01 -8.97
N THR A 65 3.36 22.69 -8.45
CA THR A 65 2.21 23.61 -8.45
C THR A 65 2.34 24.72 -7.40
N GLY A 66 3.05 24.47 -6.29
CA GLY A 66 3.34 25.45 -5.25
C GLY A 66 4.40 26.49 -5.63
N ALA A 67 5.27 26.19 -6.59
CA ALA A 67 6.31 27.10 -7.06
C ALA A 67 5.76 28.20 -8.02
N ASP A 68 4.67 27.93 -8.72
CA ASP A 68 4.09 28.86 -9.72
C ASP A 68 3.20 29.96 -9.09
N GLN A 69 2.81 29.79 -7.82
CA GLN A 69 2.01 30.76 -7.06
C GLN A 69 2.87 31.80 -6.29
N ALA A 70 4.21 31.72 -6.42
CA ALA A 70 5.16 32.55 -5.67
C ALA A 70 5.84 33.64 -6.52
N LYS A 71 5.15 34.20 -7.51
CA LYS A 71 5.55 35.50 -8.10
C LYS A 71 4.74 36.62 -7.45
N PRO A 72 5.34 37.46 -6.59
CA PRO A 72 4.72 38.71 -6.19
C PRO A 72 4.80 39.71 -7.35
N ASP A 73 3.69 40.39 -7.60
CA ASP A 73 3.61 41.62 -8.42
C ASP A 73 4.41 42.77 -7.78
#